data_AF-A0A2S0L6D5-F1
#
_entry.id   AF-A0A2S0L6D5-F1
#
_cell.length_a   1.000
_cell.length_b   1.000
_cell.length_c   1.000
_cell.angle_alpha   90.00
_cell.angle_beta   90.00
_cell.angle_gamma   90.00
#
_symmetry.space_group_name_H-M   'P 1'
#
loop_
_entity.id
_entity.type
_entity.pdbx_description
1 polymer ?
#
loop_
_entity_poly.entity_id
_entity_poly.type
_entity_poly.pdbx_seq_one_letter_code
_entity_poly.pdbx_strand_id
1 'polypeptide(L)'
;MTTCGVHGKQLHLFRYVISYQQAEYIVDNYKGRTDEEKLINYIVKEKIWNWTAEESTRLHLKHYKDEYGSNTYYPDGHSYANGGINLKVVTNARFRSEFIINGDGKFLTLLDKDATQDAKVNCSSFNYARQNDYIHQVLDVNPAGENYNYEHQFREEARYIHDKYGNRIIDTNTGKEKIFAAPKLSNMNQYENNVNKFQKKFKGRVLS
;
A
#
# COMPACT_ATOMS: atom_id res chain seq x y z
N MET A 1 9.33 -24.18 -24.40
CA MET A 1 9.57 -22.72 -24.46
C MET A 1 8.76 -22.11 -23.33
N THR A 2 9.34 -22.00 -22.13
CA THR A 2 8.63 -21.77 -20.84
C THR A 2 9.04 -20.43 -20.21
N THR A 3 9.37 -19.45 -21.05
CA THR A 3 10.02 -18.21 -20.64
C THR A 3 9.04 -17.13 -20.19
N CYS A 4 7.76 -17.20 -20.55
CA CYS A 4 6.80 -16.13 -20.23
C CYS A 4 6.55 -15.98 -18.71
N GLY A 5 6.47 -17.09 -17.96
CA GLY A 5 6.20 -17.05 -16.52
C GLY A 5 7.37 -16.54 -15.66
N VAL A 6 8.60 -16.93 -15.99
CA VAL A 6 9.81 -16.49 -15.24
C VAL A 6 10.04 -15.00 -15.37
N HIS A 7 9.92 -14.45 -16.58
CA HIS A 7 10.07 -13.01 -16.81
C HIS A 7 8.96 -12.19 -16.15
N GLY A 8 7.71 -12.68 -16.15
CA GLY A 8 6.59 -12.04 -15.46
C GLY A 8 6.82 -11.95 -13.94
N LYS A 9 7.30 -13.03 -13.32
CA LYS A 9 7.66 -13.03 -11.89
C LYS A 9 8.80 -12.06 -11.60
N GLN A 10 9.91 -12.13 -12.34
CA GLN A 10 11.05 -11.23 -12.12
C GLN A 10 10.64 -9.75 -12.26
N LEU A 11 9.83 -9.42 -13.27
CA LEU A 11 9.32 -8.08 -13.46
C LEU A 11 8.43 -7.64 -12.28
N HIS A 12 7.52 -8.50 -11.80
CA HIS A 12 6.69 -8.20 -10.63
C HIS A 12 7.53 -7.85 -9.40
N LEU A 13 8.50 -8.70 -9.07
CA LEU A 13 9.38 -8.50 -7.91
C LEU A 13 10.23 -7.22 -8.07
N PHE A 14 10.72 -6.93 -9.28
CA PHE A 14 11.53 -5.74 -9.56
C PHE A 14 10.76 -4.43 -9.33
N ARG A 15 9.43 -4.43 -9.46
CA ARG A 15 8.60 -3.26 -9.20
C ARG A 15 8.66 -2.79 -7.74
N TYR A 16 8.89 -3.70 -6.78
CA TYR A 16 9.12 -3.31 -5.40
C TYR A 16 10.46 -2.62 -5.19
N VAL A 17 11.50 -3.05 -5.92
CA VAL A 17 12.82 -2.38 -5.90
C VAL A 17 12.68 -0.95 -6.38
N ILE A 18 11.98 -0.73 -7.50
CA ILE A 18 11.76 0.63 -8.02
C ILE A 18 10.92 1.46 -7.06
N SER A 19 9.82 0.91 -6.53
CA SER A 19 8.97 1.64 -5.58
C SER A 19 9.73 2.05 -4.33
N TYR A 20 10.55 1.16 -3.78
CA TYR A 20 11.42 1.47 -2.65
C TYR A 20 12.46 2.54 -3.01
N GLN A 21 13.16 2.41 -4.14
CA GLN A 21 14.14 3.41 -4.58
C GLN A 21 13.53 4.80 -4.79
N GLN A 22 12.29 4.89 -5.28
CA GLN A 22 11.58 6.15 -5.42
C GLN A 22 11.27 6.81 -4.07
N ALA A 23 10.84 6.01 -3.08
CA ALA A 23 10.59 6.51 -1.73
C ALA A 23 11.90 6.93 -1.05
N GLU A 24 12.95 6.11 -1.12
CA GLU A 24 14.26 6.41 -0.54
C GLU A 24 14.89 7.67 -1.15
N TYR A 25 14.78 7.84 -2.48
CA TYR A 25 15.23 9.06 -3.13
C TYR A 25 14.61 10.31 -2.48
N ILE A 26 13.30 10.27 -2.19
CA ILE A 26 12.61 11.37 -1.51
C ILE A 26 13.08 11.49 -0.05
N VAL A 27 13.24 10.37 0.66
CA VAL A 27 13.69 10.35 2.06
C VAL A 27 15.07 10.99 2.22
N ASP A 28 16.00 10.71 1.31
CA ASP A 28 17.40 11.13 1.37
C ASP A 28 17.64 12.56 0.90
N ASN A 29 16.89 13.00 -0.12
CA ASN A 29 17.08 14.33 -0.73
C ASN A 29 16.34 15.47 0.01
N TYR A 30 15.46 15.13 0.95
CA TYR A 30 14.64 16.09 1.69
C TYR A 30 14.80 15.88 3.20
N LYS A 31 15.65 16.67 3.86
CA LYS A 31 16.01 16.47 5.29
C LYS A 31 15.03 17.11 6.29
N GLY A 32 15.02 16.56 7.52
CA GLY A 32 14.47 17.21 8.72
C GLY A 32 12.94 17.28 8.81
N ARG A 33 12.23 16.34 8.17
CA ARG A 33 10.76 16.35 8.00
C ARG A 33 10.18 14.94 8.00
N THR A 34 8.87 14.81 8.15
CA THR A 34 8.17 13.51 7.97
C THR A 34 8.19 13.07 6.51
N ASP A 35 7.95 11.79 6.21
CA ASP A 35 8.00 11.33 4.82
C ASP A 35 6.89 11.96 3.97
N GLU A 36 5.71 12.22 4.55
CA GLU A 36 4.64 13.02 3.95
C GLU A 36 5.14 14.40 3.52
N GLU A 37 5.86 15.10 4.41
CA GLU A 37 6.41 16.42 4.14
C GLU A 37 7.51 16.41 3.08
N LYS A 38 8.32 15.35 3.07
CA LYS A 38 9.32 15.14 2.02
C LYS A 38 8.66 14.88 0.68
N LEU A 39 7.58 14.08 0.63
CA LEU A 39 6.79 13.88 -0.59
C LEU A 39 6.18 15.18 -1.09
N ILE A 40 5.58 15.98 -0.19
CA ILE A 40 5.02 17.30 -0.52
C ILE A 40 6.11 18.18 -1.13
N ASN A 41 7.28 18.27 -0.49
CA ASN A 41 8.40 19.03 -1.01
C ASN A 41 8.86 18.54 -2.38
N TYR A 42 8.92 17.22 -2.58
CA TYR A 42 9.28 16.62 -3.86
C TYR A 42 8.29 17.04 -4.96
N ILE A 43 6.99 16.91 -4.71
CA ILE A 43 5.94 17.32 -5.65
C ILE A 43 6.06 18.81 -6.00
N VAL A 44 6.24 19.67 -5.00
CA VAL A 44 6.33 21.12 -5.18
C VAL A 44 7.62 21.53 -5.90
N LYS A 45 8.79 21.05 -5.45
CA LYS A 45 10.08 21.44 -6.03
C LYS A 45 10.27 20.94 -7.45
N GLU A 46 9.87 19.69 -7.72
CA GLU A 46 9.94 19.10 -9.06
C GLU A 46 8.79 19.55 -9.98
N LYS A 47 7.90 20.42 -9.48
CA LYS A 47 6.78 20.98 -10.25
C LYS A 47 5.90 19.90 -10.89
N ILE A 48 5.62 18.85 -10.13
CA ILE A 48 4.78 17.73 -10.56
C ILE A 48 3.33 18.21 -10.43
N TRP A 49 2.81 18.93 -11.44
CA TRP A 49 1.46 19.52 -11.38
C TRP A 49 0.33 18.53 -11.55
N ASN A 50 0.64 17.38 -12.13
CA ASN A 50 -0.30 16.34 -12.47
C ASN A 50 -0.20 15.22 -11.43
N TRP A 51 -0.75 15.41 -10.23
CA TRP A 51 -0.72 14.41 -9.16
C TRP A 51 -2.12 14.25 -8.56
N THR A 52 -2.37 13.15 -7.85
CA THR A 52 -3.62 12.89 -7.14
C THR A 52 -3.38 12.17 -5.83
N ALA A 53 -4.23 12.42 -4.84
CA ALA A 53 -4.32 11.66 -3.59
C ALA A 53 -5.71 11.04 -3.38
N GLU A 54 -6.53 11.02 -4.44
CA GLU A 54 -7.92 10.54 -4.41
C GLU A 54 -8.05 9.03 -4.63
N GLU A 55 -6.95 8.39 -5.03
CA GLU A 55 -6.91 6.99 -5.40
C GLU A 55 -6.99 6.05 -4.18
N SER A 56 -7.51 4.85 -4.46
CA SER A 56 -8.13 3.91 -3.51
C SER A 56 -7.40 3.66 -2.17
N THR A 57 -7.75 4.41 -1.12
CA THR A 57 -7.39 4.12 0.29
C THR A 57 -7.79 2.71 0.72
N ARG A 58 -8.90 2.17 0.19
CA ARG A 58 -9.44 0.86 0.55
C ARG A 58 -8.42 -0.27 0.44
N LEU A 59 -7.67 -0.30 -0.66
CA LEU A 59 -6.71 -1.39 -0.96
C LEU A 59 -5.48 -1.37 -0.04
N HIS A 60 -5.24 -0.22 0.59
CA HIS A 60 -4.11 0.02 1.48
C HIS A 60 -4.54 0.12 2.95
N LEU A 61 -5.75 -0.34 3.29
CA LEU A 61 -6.27 -0.34 4.66
C LEU A 61 -6.65 -1.77 5.10
N LYS A 62 -5.75 -2.72 4.92
CA LYS A 62 -6.01 -4.12 5.27
C LYS A 62 -6.10 -4.29 6.78
N HIS A 63 -7.15 -4.98 7.22
CA HIS A 63 -7.43 -5.31 8.60
C HIS A 63 -8.19 -6.64 8.65
N TYR A 64 -8.39 -7.19 9.83
CA TYR A 64 -9.39 -8.24 10.05
C TYR A 64 -10.35 -7.81 11.16
N LYS A 65 -11.52 -8.43 11.19
CA LYS A 65 -12.46 -8.32 12.30
C LYS A 65 -12.53 -9.64 13.03
N ASP A 66 -12.75 -9.61 14.35
CA ASP A 66 -13.07 -10.85 15.08
C ASP A 66 -14.34 -11.51 14.52
N GLU A 67 -14.57 -12.75 14.96
CA GLU A 67 -15.71 -13.55 14.52
C GLU A 67 -17.08 -12.90 14.80
N TYR A 68 -17.14 -12.03 15.81
CA TYR A 68 -18.34 -11.30 16.20
C TYR A 68 -18.50 -9.96 15.46
N GLY A 69 -17.47 -9.54 14.69
CA GLY A 69 -17.41 -8.25 14.02
C GLY A 69 -17.24 -7.05 14.97
N SER A 70 -17.00 -7.28 16.26
CA SER A 70 -16.95 -6.27 17.32
C SER A 70 -15.65 -5.49 17.32
N ASN A 71 -14.52 -6.16 17.13
CA ASN A 71 -13.20 -5.53 17.15
C ASN A 71 -12.56 -5.60 15.77
N THR A 72 -11.88 -4.51 15.41
CA THR A 72 -11.07 -4.42 14.21
C THR A 72 -9.60 -4.43 14.61
N TYR A 73 -8.83 -5.31 13.98
CA TYR A 73 -7.43 -5.50 14.24
C TYR A 73 -6.62 -5.18 12.99
N TYR A 74 -5.59 -4.37 13.17
CA TYR A 74 -4.71 -3.92 12.10
C TYR A 74 -3.36 -4.63 12.20
N PRO A 75 -2.60 -4.70 11.08
CA PRO A 75 -1.25 -5.24 11.10
C PRO A 75 -0.34 -4.50 12.09
N ASP A 76 0.68 -5.17 12.59
CA ASP A 76 1.69 -4.53 13.45
C ASP A 76 2.34 -3.31 12.77
N GLY A 77 2.52 -2.25 13.55
CA GLY A 77 3.01 -0.95 13.07
C GLY A 77 1.97 -0.06 12.38
N HIS A 78 0.67 -0.41 12.42
CA HIS A 78 -0.39 0.44 11.91
C HIS A 78 -0.53 1.75 12.69
N SER A 79 -0.68 2.86 11.97
CA SER A 79 -0.87 4.19 12.54
C SER A 79 -2.35 4.48 12.79
N TYR A 80 -2.69 4.98 13.99
CA TYR A 80 -4.04 5.47 14.32
C TYR A 80 -4.23 6.98 14.08
N ALA A 81 -3.18 7.71 13.72
CA ALA A 81 -3.29 9.12 13.33
C ALA A 81 -4.10 9.29 12.02
N ASN A 82 -4.59 10.52 11.79
CA ASN A 82 -5.48 10.85 10.65
C ASN A 82 -6.68 9.89 10.49
N GLY A 83 -7.19 9.35 11.60
CA GLY A 83 -8.34 8.44 11.61
C GLY A 83 -8.01 7.00 11.20
N GLY A 84 -6.74 6.60 11.28
CA GLY A 84 -6.28 5.24 11.01
C GLY A 84 -6.31 4.87 9.53
N ILE A 85 -6.20 5.85 8.63
CA ILE A 85 -6.27 5.60 7.19
C ILE A 85 -4.92 5.85 6.50
N ASN A 86 -4.64 5.00 5.51
CA ASN A 86 -3.50 5.15 4.63
C ASN A 86 -3.91 5.97 3.39
N LEU A 87 -3.00 6.82 2.91
CA LEU A 87 -3.19 7.68 1.77
C LEU A 87 -2.36 7.17 0.59
N LYS A 88 -3.00 6.95 -0.56
CA LYS A 88 -2.29 6.69 -1.81
C LYS A 88 -2.09 8.01 -2.55
N VAL A 89 -0.84 8.37 -2.80
CA VAL A 89 -0.45 9.53 -3.60
C VAL A 89 0.18 9.04 -4.89
N VAL A 90 -0.37 9.48 -6.01
CA VAL A 90 0.09 9.13 -7.35
C VAL A 90 0.62 10.38 -8.03
N THR A 91 1.87 10.32 -8.48
CA THR A 91 2.49 11.40 -9.26
C THR A 91 2.32 11.14 -10.76
N ASN A 92 2.31 12.23 -11.52
CA ASN A 92 2.30 12.28 -12.98
C ASN A 92 0.99 11.97 -13.74
N ALA A 93 -0.21 11.96 -13.11
CA ALA A 93 -1.59 11.76 -13.66
C ALA A 93 -1.77 10.70 -14.78
N ARG A 94 -0.73 9.90 -14.99
CA ARG A 94 -0.45 8.88 -16.01
C ARG A 94 0.62 7.96 -15.42
N PHE A 95 0.43 7.59 -14.14
CA PHE A 95 1.04 6.48 -13.40
C PHE A 95 2.55 6.28 -13.64
N ARG A 96 3.38 6.87 -12.76
CA ARG A 96 4.82 6.53 -12.69
C ARG A 96 5.35 6.34 -11.27
N SER A 97 4.75 6.93 -10.24
CA SER A 97 5.16 6.63 -8.87
C SER A 97 3.93 6.65 -7.98
N GLU A 98 3.74 5.55 -7.26
CA GLU A 98 2.70 5.39 -6.25
C GLU A 98 3.36 5.34 -4.89
N PHE A 99 2.90 6.20 -3.99
CA PHE A 99 3.37 6.24 -2.61
C PHE A 99 2.20 5.97 -1.69
N ILE A 100 2.38 5.02 -0.79
CA ILE A 100 1.43 4.79 0.30
C ILE A 100 2.02 5.42 1.55
N ILE A 101 1.27 6.32 2.15
CA ILE A 101 1.65 7.02 3.37
C ILE A 101 0.65 6.64 4.45
N ASN A 102 1.12 6.23 5.62
CA ASN A 102 0.25 5.94 6.75
C ASN A 102 -0.24 7.21 7.45
N GLY A 103 -1.11 7.06 8.45
CA GLY A 103 -1.64 8.19 9.20
C GLY A 103 -0.58 9.04 9.93
N ASP A 104 0.61 8.52 10.24
CA ASP A 104 1.71 9.27 10.86
C ASP A 104 2.58 10.00 9.82
N GLY A 105 2.29 9.83 8.53
CA GLY A 105 3.05 10.43 7.46
C GLY A 105 4.29 9.62 7.08
N LYS A 106 4.36 8.32 7.39
CA LYS A 106 5.46 7.41 7.02
C LYS A 106 5.16 6.67 5.73
N PHE A 107 6.18 6.47 4.89
CA PHE A 107 6.02 5.61 3.71
C PHE A 107 5.85 4.15 4.10
N LEU A 108 4.93 3.47 3.43
CA LEU A 108 4.75 2.02 3.51
C LEU A 108 5.43 1.37 2.31
N THR A 109 6.68 0.94 2.48
CA THR A 109 7.44 0.25 1.42
C THR A 109 7.84 -1.15 1.84
N LEU A 110 7.91 -2.06 0.87
CA LEU A 110 8.13 -3.49 1.14
C LEU A 110 9.57 -3.79 1.58
N LEU A 111 10.54 -3.04 1.03
CA LEU A 111 11.97 -3.34 1.14
C LEU A 111 12.70 -2.45 2.15
N ASP A 112 11.98 -1.63 2.91
CA ASP A 112 12.56 -0.91 4.05
C ASP A 112 13.12 -1.93 5.06
N LYS A 113 14.33 -1.67 5.57
CA LYS A 113 14.97 -2.50 6.60
C LYS A 113 14.12 -2.64 7.86
N ASP A 114 13.35 -1.60 8.18
CA ASP A 114 12.49 -1.52 9.34
C ASP A 114 11.00 -1.70 8.94
N ALA A 115 10.72 -2.31 7.77
CA ALA A 115 9.36 -2.53 7.28
C ALA A 115 8.51 -3.31 8.28
N THR A 116 7.52 -2.63 8.85
CA THR A 116 6.50 -3.21 9.72
C THR A 116 5.59 -4.18 8.97
N GLN A 117 4.75 -4.93 9.68
CA GLN A 117 3.75 -5.77 9.04
C GLN A 117 2.76 -4.90 8.22
N ASP A 118 2.36 -3.74 8.76
CA ASP A 118 1.51 -2.77 8.04
C ASP A 118 2.16 -2.32 6.73
N ALA A 119 3.46 -2.02 6.74
CA ALA A 119 4.19 -1.67 5.54
C ALA A 119 4.16 -2.80 4.50
N LYS A 120 4.48 -4.04 4.89
CA LYS A 120 4.48 -5.21 3.98
C LYS A 120 3.10 -5.47 3.38
N VAL A 121 2.08 -5.40 4.22
CA VAL A 121 0.69 -5.75 3.87
C VAL A 121 0.03 -4.64 3.03
N ASN A 122 0.29 -3.37 3.34
CA ASN A 122 -0.40 -2.22 2.75
C ASN A 122 0.43 -1.43 1.71
N CYS A 123 1.71 -1.75 1.47
CA CYS A 123 2.50 -1.09 0.42
C CYS A 123 1.89 -1.26 -0.98
N SER A 124 2.39 -0.45 -1.91
CA SER A 124 2.22 -0.62 -3.37
C SER A 124 3.53 -1.06 -4.02
N SER A 125 3.44 -1.61 -5.21
CA SER A 125 4.57 -1.78 -6.13
C SER A 125 4.51 -0.71 -7.23
N PHE A 126 5.64 -0.42 -7.86
CA PHE A 126 5.70 0.51 -9.00
C PHE A 126 4.77 0.05 -10.13
N ASN A 127 3.97 0.92 -10.74
CA ASN A 127 3.09 0.55 -11.88
C ASN A 127 3.63 1.10 -13.21
N TYR A 128 3.79 0.23 -14.22
CA TYR A 128 4.26 0.62 -15.57
C TYR A 128 3.13 1.02 -16.53
N ALA A 129 1.87 0.74 -16.18
CA ALA A 129 0.73 1.01 -17.05
C ALA A 129 0.42 2.51 -17.06
N ARG A 130 0.00 3.03 -18.22
CA ARG A 130 -0.34 4.47 -18.38
C ARG A 130 -1.80 4.77 -18.03
N GLN A 131 -2.61 3.74 -17.82
CA GLN A 131 -4.05 3.77 -17.54
C GLN A 131 -4.49 2.42 -16.95
N ASN A 132 -5.69 2.34 -16.36
CA ASN A 132 -6.28 1.10 -15.83
C ASN A 132 -6.84 0.23 -16.97
N ASP A 133 -5.95 -0.38 -17.75
CA ASP A 133 -6.29 -1.22 -18.91
C ASP A 133 -5.76 -2.66 -18.78
N TYR A 134 -5.82 -3.41 -19.87
CA TYR A 134 -5.30 -4.77 -19.95
C TYR A 134 -3.82 -4.87 -19.53
N ILE A 135 -2.98 -3.86 -19.86
CA ILE A 135 -1.57 -3.88 -19.50
C ILE A 135 -1.40 -3.72 -17.98
N HIS A 136 -2.20 -2.87 -17.34
CA HIS A 136 -2.24 -2.80 -15.88
C HIS A 136 -2.62 -4.15 -15.27
N GLN A 137 -3.63 -4.83 -15.82
CA GLN A 137 -4.01 -6.14 -15.31
C GLN A 137 -2.89 -7.18 -15.46
N VAL A 138 -2.23 -7.25 -16.62
CA VAL A 138 -1.17 -8.24 -16.89
C VAL A 138 0.08 -8.00 -16.04
N LEU A 139 0.46 -6.75 -15.82
CA LEU A 139 1.73 -6.41 -15.14
C LEU A 139 1.57 -6.16 -13.64
N ASP A 140 0.36 -5.88 -13.17
CA ASP A 140 0.09 -5.51 -11.78
C ASP A 140 -0.86 -6.47 -11.06
N VAL A 141 -2.07 -6.61 -11.58
CA VAL A 141 -3.15 -7.33 -10.89
C VAL A 141 -2.93 -8.84 -10.96
N ASN A 142 -2.66 -9.36 -12.15
CA ASN A 142 -2.55 -10.80 -12.41
C ASN A 142 -1.36 -11.43 -11.68
N PRO A 143 -0.13 -10.85 -11.69
CA PRO A 143 1.00 -11.40 -10.96
C PRO A 143 0.75 -11.57 -9.46
N ALA A 144 0.02 -10.65 -8.83
CA ALA A 144 -0.35 -10.73 -7.41
C ALA A 144 -1.58 -11.63 -7.15
N GLY A 145 -2.29 -12.05 -8.20
CA GLY A 145 -3.49 -12.88 -8.10
C GLY A 145 -3.20 -14.38 -8.08
N GLU A 146 -4.22 -15.16 -7.74
CA GLU A 146 -4.16 -16.63 -7.61
C GLU A 146 -3.71 -17.35 -8.89
N ASN A 147 -3.95 -16.75 -10.05
CA ASN A 147 -3.60 -17.31 -11.36
C ASN A 147 -2.08 -17.51 -11.54
N TYR A 148 -1.27 -16.61 -11.00
CA TYR A 148 0.17 -16.60 -11.21
C TYR A 148 0.96 -16.67 -9.90
N ASN A 149 0.44 -16.07 -8.82
CA ASN A 149 1.00 -16.12 -7.48
C ASN A 149 2.51 -15.77 -7.44
N TYR A 150 2.87 -14.68 -8.12
CA TYR A 150 4.23 -14.17 -8.19
C TYR A 150 4.59 -13.27 -7.02
N GLU A 151 3.67 -13.04 -6.09
CA GLU A 151 3.88 -12.18 -4.93
C GLU A 151 5.03 -12.70 -4.04
N HIS A 152 5.71 -11.78 -3.36
CA HIS A 152 6.81 -12.16 -2.47
C HIS A 152 6.27 -13.03 -1.33
N GLN A 153 6.88 -14.19 -1.09
CA GLN A 153 6.46 -15.10 -0.01
C GLN A 153 6.42 -14.42 1.35
N PHE A 154 7.39 -13.55 1.66
CA PHE A 154 7.38 -12.82 2.93
C PHE A 154 6.28 -11.75 3.00
N ARG A 155 5.85 -11.18 1.86
CA ARG A 155 4.72 -10.27 1.79
C ARG A 155 3.42 -11.02 1.99
N GLU A 156 3.25 -12.15 1.30
CA GLU A 156 2.10 -13.03 1.46
C GLU A 156 2.02 -13.56 2.90
N GLU A 157 3.13 -14.00 3.49
CA GLU A 157 3.16 -14.44 4.88
C GLU A 157 2.74 -13.33 5.83
N ALA A 158 3.18 -12.09 5.59
CA ALA A 158 2.81 -10.95 6.42
C ALA A 158 1.29 -10.67 6.45
N ARG A 159 0.52 -11.17 5.48
CA ARG A 159 -0.95 -11.05 5.47
C ARG A 159 -1.61 -12.01 6.45
N TYR A 160 -0.98 -13.13 6.78
CA TYR A 160 -1.52 -14.07 7.74
C TYR A 160 -1.33 -13.55 9.16
N ILE A 161 -2.25 -13.93 10.03
CA ILE A 161 -2.17 -13.63 11.46
C ILE A 161 -1.55 -14.83 12.15
N HIS A 162 -0.52 -14.59 12.96
CA HIS A 162 0.19 -15.63 13.70
C HIS A 162 -0.13 -15.57 15.19
N ASP A 163 -0.10 -16.73 15.83
CA ASP A 163 -0.07 -16.82 17.28
C ASP A 163 1.31 -16.43 17.84
N LYS A 164 1.45 -16.42 19.17
CA LYS A 164 2.72 -16.12 19.85
C LYS A 164 3.87 -17.10 19.54
N TYR A 165 3.58 -18.23 18.88
CA TYR A 165 4.54 -19.25 18.48
C TYR A 165 4.86 -19.21 16.98
N GLY A 166 4.26 -18.27 16.23
CA GLY A 166 4.47 -18.14 14.79
C GLY A 166 3.60 -19.06 13.93
N ASN A 167 2.58 -19.71 14.49
CA ASN A 167 1.64 -20.52 13.70
C ASN A 167 0.50 -19.65 13.17
N ARG A 168 0.09 -19.87 11.92
CA ARG A 168 -1.06 -19.19 11.34
C ARG A 168 -2.34 -19.54 12.10
N ILE A 169 -3.11 -18.53 12.47
CA ILE A 169 -4.37 -18.68 13.18
C ILE A 169 -5.47 -19.09 12.20
N ILE A 170 -6.25 -20.10 12.55
CA ILE A 170 -7.40 -20.55 11.78
C ILE A 170 -8.68 -19.93 12.37
N ASP A 171 -9.54 -19.45 11.48
CA ASP A 171 -10.91 -19.06 11.81
C ASP A 171 -11.76 -20.30 12.03
N THR A 172 -12.25 -20.48 13.25
CA THR A 172 -13.02 -21.65 13.69
C THR A 172 -14.37 -21.79 12.98
N ASN A 173 -14.95 -20.70 12.49
CA ASN A 173 -16.25 -20.71 11.83
C ASN A 173 -16.14 -21.11 10.34
N THR A 174 -15.05 -20.72 9.69
CA THR A 174 -14.83 -20.96 8.26
C THR A 174 -13.84 -22.08 7.96
N GLY A 175 -13.03 -22.47 8.95
CA GLY A 175 -11.91 -23.41 8.78
C GLY A 175 -10.76 -22.86 7.95
N LYS A 176 -10.72 -21.55 7.69
CA LYS A 176 -9.70 -20.89 6.85
C LYS A 176 -8.72 -20.10 7.70
N GLU A 177 -7.50 -19.95 7.21
CA GLU A 177 -6.49 -19.10 7.85
C GLU A 177 -6.97 -17.65 7.91
N LYS A 178 -6.79 -16.99 9.05
CA LYS A 178 -7.12 -15.57 9.22
C LYS A 178 -6.08 -14.72 8.50
N ILE A 179 -6.57 -13.77 7.71
CA ILE A 179 -5.73 -12.84 6.95
C ILE A 179 -6.17 -11.39 7.12
N PHE A 180 -5.21 -10.47 7.04
CA PHE A 180 -5.46 -9.06 6.81
C PHE A 180 -5.95 -8.85 5.36
N ALA A 181 -7.15 -8.32 5.23
CA ALA A 181 -7.81 -8.12 3.94
C ALA A 181 -8.33 -6.69 3.80
N ALA A 182 -8.40 -6.21 2.56
CA ALA A 182 -8.96 -4.88 2.29
C ALA A 182 -10.46 -4.89 2.65
N PRO A 183 -10.98 -3.82 3.28
CA PRO A 183 -12.40 -3.70 3.54
C PRO A 183 -13.23 -3.85 2.25
N LYS A 184 -14.42 -4.43 2.41
CA LYS A 184 -15.42 -4.48 1.34
C LYS A 184 -15.77 -3.05 0.92
N LEU A 185 -16.07 -2.85 -0.36
CA LEU A 185 -16.47 -1.54 -0.88
C LEU A 185 -17.68 -0.97 -0.15
N SER A 186 -18.66 -1.82 0.19
CA SER A 186 -19.84 -1.46 0.99
C SER A 186 -19.51 -0.87 2.37
N ASN A 187 -18.33 -1.18 2.91
CA ASN A 187 -17.90 -0.74 4.22
C ASN A 187 -17.05 0.54 4.15
N MET A 188 -16.80 1.10 2.95
CA MET A 188 -15.96 2.28 2.82
C MET A 188 -16.61 3.57 3.32
N ASN A 189 -17.94 3.64 3.37
CA ASN A 189 -18.67 4.81 3.87
C ASN A 189 -18.25 5.19 5.30
N GLN A 190 -17.90 4.21 6.15
CA GLN A 190 -17.45 4.47 7.52
C GLN A 190 -16.10 5.22 7.58
N TYR A 191 -15.29 5.15 6.53
CA TYR A 191 -13.99 5.81 6.43
C TYR A 191 -14.04 7.13 5.66
N GLU A 192 -15.15 7.45 5.01
CA GLU A 192 -15.28 8.59 4.07
C GLU A 192 -14.81 9.91 4.70
N ASN A 193 -15.27 10.21 5.92
CA ASN A 193 -14.87 11.43 6.62
C ASN A 193 -13.37 11.49 6.90
N ASN A 194 -12.76 10.37 7.32
CA ASN A 194 -11.33 10.31 7.62
C ASN A 194 -10.50 10.43 6.33
N VAL A 195 -10.93 9.75 5.26
CA VAL A 195 -10.34 9.84 3.91
C VAL A 195 -10.38 11.28 3.41
N ASN A 196 -11.56 11.90 3.38
CA ASN A 196 -11.74 13.27 2.91
C ASN A 196 -10.90 14.26 3.72
N LYS A 197 -10.84 14.09 5.04
CA LYS A 197 -10.04 14.95 5.93
C LYS A 197 -8.54 14.83 5.63
N PHE A 198 -8.00 13.62 5.52
CA PHE A 198 -6.57 13.43 5.28
C PHE A 198 -6.19 13.90 3.87
N GLN A 199 -6.99 13.58 2.86
CA GLN A 199 -6.80 14.06 1.49
C GLN A 199 -6.81 15.59 1.40
N LYS A 200 -7.78 16.24 2.04
CA LYS A 200 -7.88 17.71 2.08
C LYS A 200 -6.67 18.33 2.78
N LYS A 201 -6.23 17.75 3.89
CA LYS A 201 -5.01 18.18 4.61
C LYS A 201 -3.79 18.08 3.69
N PHE A 202 -3.56 16.92 3.07
CA PHE A 202 -2.43 16.71 2.17
C PHE A 202 -2.44 17.71 1.00
N LYS A 203 -3.59 17.85 0.32
CA LYS A 203 -3.77 18.80 -0.79
C LYS A 203 -3.52 20.25 -0.38
N GLY A 204 -4.06 20.66 0.76
CA GLY A 204 -3.85 22.01 1.28
C GLY A 204 -2.37 22.34 1.48
N ARG A 205 -1.56 21.36 1.89
CA ARG A 205 -0.11 21.53 2.10
C ARG A 205 0.72 21.52 0.81
N VAL A 206 0.25 20.83 -0.24
CA VAL A 206 0.90 20.86 -1.56
C VAL A 206 0.63 22.18 -2.28
N LEU A 207 -0.56 22.76 -2.07
CA LEU A 207 -1.03 23.96 -2.75
C LEU A 207 -0.71 25.27 -2.00
N SER A 208 -0.17 25.19 -0.78
CA SER A 208 0.29 26.34 0.03
C SER A 208 1.69 26.78 -0.36
#